data_AF-A0A2V6J802-F1
#
_entry.id   AF-A0A2V6J802-F1
#
_cell.length_a   1.000
_cell.length_b   1.000
_cell.length_c   1.000
_cell.angle_alpha   90.00
_cell.angle_beta   90.00
_cell.angle_gamma   90.00
#
_symmetry.space_group_name_H-M   'P 1'
#
loop_
_entity.id
_entity.type
_entity.pdbx_description
1 polymer ?
#
loop_
_entity_poly.entity_id
_entity_poly.type
_entity_poly.pdbx_seq_one_letter_code
_entity_poly.pdbx_strand_id
1 'polypeptide(L)'
;SNIFPGDLLTKNFGVTRHGRVVFYDYDELCFLTDCNFRDLPQATTPEQEMAAEPWFSVRENDIFPEEFPQFLRLPDAARASLLERHADVFRPEFWRGMQKKLRAGEIPEVFPYKAERRLSSSLASIAGCT
;
A
#
# COMPACT_ATOMS: atom_id res chain seq x y z
N SER A 1 -5.39 0.99 -9.66
CA SER A 1 -5.80 -0.42 -9.66
C SER A 1 -6.59 -0.69 -8.38
N ASN A 2 -7.75 -1.34 -8.46
CA ASN A 2 -8.61 -1.66 -7.29
C ASN A 2 -8.21 -3.00 -6.66
N ILE A 3 -6.92 -3.29 -6.49
CA ILE A 3 -6.42 -4.59 -6.05
C ILE A 3 -5.65 -4.42 -4.75
N PHE A 4 -5.99 -5.22 -3.75
CA PHE A 4 -5.23 -5.41 -2.53
C PHE A 4 -4.55 -6.78 -2.57
N PRO A 5 -3.24 -6.87 -2.27
CA PRO A 5 -2.47 -8.11 -2.45
C PRO A 5 -2.78 -9.22 -1.44
N GLY A 6 -3.49 -8.93 -0.34
CA GLY A 6 -3.59 -9.86 0.79
C GLY A 6 -2.30 -9.78 1.61
N ASP A 7 -1.46 -10.81 1.48
CA ASP A 7 -0.15 -10.87 2.11
C ASP A 7 0.94 -10.06 1.38
N LEU A 8 1.56 -9.13 2.11
CA LEU A 8 2.67 -8.29 1.66
C LEU A 8 4.06 -8.93 1.88
N LEU A 9 4.16 -10.20 2.27
CA LEU A 9 5.44 -10.89 2.43
C LEU A 9 6.29 -10.81 1.17
N THR A 10 7.59 -10.56 1.35
CA THR A 10 8.57 -10.42 0.26
C THR A 10 8.65 -11.65 -0.64
N LYS A 11 8.29 -12.84 -0.11
CA LYS A 11 8.19 -14.09 -0.87
C LYS A 11 7.12 -14.06 -1.96
N ASN A 12 6.21 -13.09 -1.98
CA ASN A 12 5.14 -12.96 -2.98
C ASN A 12 5.54 -11.99 -4.12
N PHE A 13 6.76 -11.45 -4.06
CA PHE A 13 7.29 -10.46 -5.00
C PHE A 13 8.54 -10.97 -5.72
N GLY A 14 8.56 -10.83 -7.03
CA GLY A 14 9.69 -11.11 -7.90
C GLY A 14 10.37 -9.84 -8.39
N VAL A 15 11.64 -9.95 -8.74
CA VAL A 15 12.42 -8.86 -9.35
C VAL A 15 12.76 -9.23 -10.79
N THR A 16 12.34 -8.39 -11.72
CA THR A 16 12.66 -8.55 -13.15
C THR A 16 14.12 -8.22 -13.45
N ARG A 17 14.62 -8.61 -14.64
CA ARG A 17 15.96 -8.26 -15.12
C ARG A 17 16.25 -6.75 -15.10
N HIS A 18 15.22 -5.91 -15.23
CA HIS A 18 15.34 -4.46 -15.21
C HIS A 18 15.14 -3.85 -13.81
N GLY A 19 15.12 -4.67 -12.75
CA GLY A 19 15.00 -4.22 -11.36
C GLY A 19 13.59 -3.77 -10.97
N ARG A 20 12.56 -4.06 -11.78
CA ARG A 20 11.16 -3.81 -11.40
C ARG A 20 10.67 -4.92 -10.48
N VAL A 21 9.92 -4.53 -9.45
CA VAL A 21 9.22 -5.43 -8.54
C VAL A 21 7.87 -5.80 -9.15
N VAL A 22 7.52 -7.08 -9.12
CA VAL A 22 6.26 -7.64 -9.64
C VAL A 22 5.68 -8.57 -8.58
N PHE A 23 4.42 -8.37 -8.23
CA PHE A 23 3.66 -9.28 -7.38
C PHE A 23 3.16 -10.47 -8.21
N TYR A 24 3.25 -11.70 -7.69
CA TYR A 24 2.92 -12.90 -8.46
C TYR A 24 2.01 -13.92 -7.75
N ASP A 25 1.82 -13.80 -6.43
CA ASP A 25 0.99 -14.74 -5.66
C ASP A 25 -0.47 -14.26 -5.65
N TYR A 26 -1.35 -14.89 -6.42
CA TYR A 26 -2.70 -14.37 -6.65
C TYR A 26 -3.79 -14.97 -5.76
N ASP A 27 -3.45 -15.92 -4.90
CA ASP A 27 -4.44 -16.71 -4.16
C ASP A 27 -5.17 -15.88 -3.09
N GLU A 28 -4.53 -14.83 -2.57
CA GLU A 28 -5.07 -13.94 -1.54
C GLU A 28 -5.54 -12.56 -2.08
N LEU A 29 -5.60 -12.39 -3.40
CA LEU A 29 -6.05 -11.12 -3.96
C LEU A 29 -7.51 -10.83 -3.62
N CYS A 30 -7.77 -9.59 -3.21
CA CYS A 30 -9.13 -9.08 -3.09
C CYS A 30 -9.24 -7.66 -3.64
N PHE A 31 -10.47 -7.18 -3.81
CA PHE A 31 -10.66 -5.79 -4.22
C PHE A 31 -10.33 -4.86 -3.07
N LEU A 32 -9.58 -3.80 -3.37
CA LEU A 32 -9.25 -2.79 -2.37
C LEU A 32 -10.50 -2.17 -1.75
N THR A 33 -11.58 -2.03 -2.53
CA THR A 33 -12.88 -1.51 -2.07
C THR A 33 -13.61 -2.39 -1.07
N ASP A 34 -13.30 -3.69 -1.02
CA ASP A 34 -13.97 -4.69 -0.19
C ASP A 34 -13.26 -4.88 1.16
N CYS A 35 -12.01 -4.42 1.24
CA CYS A 35 -11.23 -4.35 2.47
C CYS A 35 -11.83 -3.35 3.48
N ASN A 36 -11.77 -3.67 4.76
CA ASN A 36 -12.13 -2.77 5.85
C ASN A 36 -10.86 -2.34 6.62
N PHE A 37 -10.24 -1.24 6.18
CA PHE A 37 -9.05 -0.71 6.86
C PHE A 37 -9.43 -0.03 8.17
N ARG A 38 -8.92 -0.57 9.28
CA ARG A 38 -9.24 -0.15 10.65
C ARG A 38 -7.98 0.33 11.37
N ASP A 39 -8.17 1.26 12.29
CA ASP A 39 -7.10 1.64 13.23
C ASP A 39 -6.95 0.53 14.26
N LEU A 40 -5.71 0.18 14.60
CA LEU A 40 -5.44 -0.84 15.59
C LEU A 40 -5.82 -0.32 16.99
N PRO A 41 -6.79 -0.95 17.69
CA PRO A 41 -7.21 -0.50 19.01
C PRO A 41 -6.05 -0.50 20.01
N GLN A 42 -5.86 0.62 20.70
CA GLN A 42 -4.87 0.73 21.77
C GLN A 42 -5.40 0.07 23.05
N ALA A 43 -4.60 -0.77 23.68
CA ALA A 43 -4.94 -1.36 24.96
C ALA A 43 -5.07 -0.26 26.04
N THR A 44 -6.05 -0.42 26.92
CA THR A 44 -6.36 0.55 27.99
C THR A 44 -6.21 -0.06 29.38
N THR A 45 -6.04 -1.38 29.48
CA THR A 45 -5.82 -2.08 30.74
C THR A 45 -4.66 -3.08 30.60
N PRO A 46 -3.96 -3.41 31.69
CA PRO A 46 -2.88 -4.40 31.66
C PRO A 46 -3.34 -5.77 31.13
N GLU A 47 -4.58 -6.17 31.43
CA GLU A 47 -5.14 -7.44 30.97
C GLU A 47 -5.30 -7.48 29.45
N GLN A 48 -5.62 -6.34 28.83
CA GLN A 48 -5.70 -6.21 27.37
C GLN A 48 -4.32 -6.26 26.72
N GLU A 49 -3.29 -5.67 27.34
CA GLU A 49 -1.91 -5.73 26.85
C GLU A 49 -1.32 -7.14 26.92
N MET A 50 -1.70 -7.91 27.94
CA MET A 50 -1.22 -9.28 28.17
C MET A 50 -2.07 -10.36 27.45
N ALA A 51 -3.13 -9.97 26.75
CA ALA A 51 -4.01 -10.90 26.07
C ALA A 51 -3.27 -11.66 24.95
N ALA A 52 -3.40 -12.99 24.94
CA ALA A 52 -2.78 -13.83 23.90
C ALA A 52 -3.51 -13.76 22.55
N GLU A 53 -4.77 -13.34 22.57
CA GLU A 53 -5.63 -13.12 21.39
C GLU A 53 -6.13 -11.68 21.39
N PRO A 54 -6.53 -11.11 20.24
CA PRO A 54 -7.13 -9.79 20.18
C PRO A 54 -8.33 -9.67 21.13
N TRP A 55 -8.29 -8.69 22.03
CA TRP A 55 -9.39 -8.40 22.97
C TRP A 55 -10.57 -7.65 22.29
N PHE A 56 -10.44 -7.34 21.01
CA PHE A 56 -11.44 -6.68 20.18
C PHE A 56 -11.88 -7.58 19.02
N SER A 57 -13.07 -7.31 18.47
CA SER A 57 -13.58 -8.08 17.34
C SER A 57 -12.81 -7.79 16.04
N VAL A 58 -12.42 -8.86 15.35
CA VAL A 58 -11.81 -8.86 14.02
C VAL A 58 -12.72 -9.62 13.06
N ARG A 59 -13.07 -9.02 11.93
CA ARG A 59 -13.85 -9.65 10.85
C ARG A 59 -12.94 -10.05 9.70
N GLU A 60 -13.44 -10.91 8.81
CA GLU A 60 -12.69 -11.49 7.68
C GLU A 60 -11.97 -10.46 6.81
N ASN A 61 -12.58 -9.29 6.57
CA ASN A 61 -11.99 -8.23 5.74
C ASN A 61 -11.36 -7.09 6.55
N ASP A 62 -11.23 -7.23 7.88
CA ASP A 62 -10.59 -6.21 8.70
C ASP A 62 -9.07 -6.26 8.50
N ILE A 63 -8.48 -5.11 8.15
CA ILE A 63 -7.05 -4.99 7.89
C ILE A 63 -6.48 -3.88 8.76
N PHE A 64 -5.38 -4.17 9.44
CA PHE A 64 -4.64 -3.25 10.32
C PHE A 64 -3.23 -2.98 9.73
N PRO A 65 -3.07 -1.98 8.86
CA PRO A 65 -1.78 -1.63 8.25
C PRO A 65 -0.64 -1.39 9.23
N GLU A 66 -0.95 -1.03 10.47
CA GLU A 66 0.00 -0.83 11.57
C GLU A 66 0.76 -2.11 11.95
N GLU A 67 0.18 -3.29 11.67
CA GLU A 67 0.81 -4.59 11.93
C GLU A 67 1.77 -5.00 10.79
N PHE A 68 1.68 -4.39 9.61
CA PHE A 68 2.51 -4.74 8.45
C PHE A 68 4.02 -4.77 8.74
N PRO A 69 4.59 -3.79 9.49
CA PRO A 69 6.00 -3.82 9.84
C PRO A 69 6.43 -5.04 10.66
N GLN A 70 5.51 -5.72 11.36
CA GLN A 70 5.82 -6.89 12.19
C GLN A 70 6.10 -8.14 11.35
N PHE A 71 5.42 -8.28 10.21
CA PHE A 71 5.58 -9.43 9.33
C PHE A 71 6.47 -9.16 8.10
N LEU A 72 6.64 -7.89 7.71
CA LEU A 72 7.61 -7.48 6.68
C LEU A 72 9.05 -7.64 7.19
N ARG A 73 9.57 -8.87 7.09
CA ARG A 73 10.97 -9.17 7.40
C ARG A 73 11.87 -8.65 6.28
N LEU A 74 12.45 -7.48 6.52
CA LEU A 74 13.39 -6.82 5.62
C LEU A 74 14.75 -6.64 6.31
N PRO A 75 15.87 -6.69 5.57
CA PRO A 75 17.16 -6.25 6.09
C PRO A 75 17.09 -4.80 6.60
N ASP A 76 17.84 -4.48 7.67
CA ASP A 76 17.72 -3.19 8.38
C ASP A 76 17.81 -1.96 7.46
N ALA A 77 18.73 -1.96 6.50
CA ALA A 77 18.89 -0.86 5.54
C ALA A 77 17.65 -0.68 4.64
N ALA A 78 17.03 -1.78 4.22
CA ALA A 78 15.80 -1.77 3.42
C ALA A 78 14.60 -1.33 4.26
N ARG A 79 14.50 -1.82 5.50
CA ARG A 79 13.47 -1.41 6.46
C ARG A 79 13.54 0.08 6.75
N ALA A 80 14.73 0.62 7.00
CA ALA A 80 14.94 2.05 7.22
C ALA A 80 14.50 2.88 6.01
N SER A 81 14.90 2.46 4.80
CA SER A 81 14.50 3.14 3.55
C SER A 81 12.99 3.10 3.31
N LEU A 82 12.33 1.98 3.65
CA LEU A 82 10.87 1.84 3.55
C LEU A 82 10.16 2.79 4.50
N LEU A 83 10.60 2.85 5.76
CA LEU A 83 10.02 3.77 6.76
C LEU A 83 10.26 5.25 6.40
N GLU A 84 11.42 5.58 5.83
CA GLU A 84 11.71 6.95 5.40
C GLU A 84 10.77 7.43 4.28
N ARG A 85 10.44 6.55 3.32
CA ARG A 85 9.77 6.95 2.06
C ARG A 85 8.31 6.56 1.96
N HIS A 86 7.91 5.49 2.66
CA HIS A 86 6.64 4.79 2.46
C HIS A 86 5.99 4.39 3.79
N ALA A 87 6.27 5.11 4.89
CA ALA A 87 5.61 4.86 6.17
C ALA A 87 4.10 5.12 6.14
N ASP A 88 3.59 5.84 5.14
CA ASP A 88 2.16 6.04 4.89
C ASP A 88 1.43 4.72 4.61
N VAL A 89 2.10 3.74 4.00
CA VAL A 89 1.52 2.40 3.73
C VAL A 89 1.12 1.67 5.02
N PHE A 90 1.71 2.03 6.17
CA PHE A 90 1.39 1.46 7.48
C PHE A 90 0.27 2.21 8.21
N ARG A 91 -0.39 3.17 7.55
CA ARG A 91 -1.46 3.98 8.12
C ARG A 91 -2.80 3.64 7.48
N PRO A 92 -3.85 3.31 8.24
CA PRO A 92 -5.18 3.05 7.71
C PRO A 92 -5.71 4.17 6.80
N GLU A 93 -5.36 5.43 7.09
CA GLU A 93 -5.82 6.60 6.33
C GLU A 93 -5.33 6.61 4.89
N PHE A 94 -4.12 6.11 4.63
CA PHE A 94 -3.59 5.99 3.26
C PHE A 94 -4.54 5.14 2.41
N TRP A 95 -4.89 3.96 2.93
CA TRP A 95 -5.74 3.00 2.24
C TRP A 95 -7.18 3.47 2.13
N ARG A 96 -7.76 4.03 3.20
CA ARG A 96 -9.08 4.67 3.15
C ARG A 96 -9.13 5.80 2.13
N GLY A 97 -8.05 6.58 2.01
CA GLY A 97 -7.88 7.62 0.99
C GLY A 97 -7.88 7.04 -0.43
N MET A 98 -7.16 5.93 -0.66
CA MET A 98 -7.20 5.23 -1.95
C MET A 98 -8.60 4.69 -2.27
N GLN A 99 -9.28 4.06 -1.30
CA GLN A 99 -10.64 3.59 -1.49
C GLN A 99 -11.60 4.75 -1.85
N LYS A 100 -11.46 5.91 -1.20
CA LYS A 100 -12.27 7.10 -1.50
C LYS A 100 -12.08 7.55 -2.96
N LYS A 101 -10.84 7.64 -3.43
CA LYS A 101 -10.52 8.00 -4.82
C LYS A 101 -11.12 7.00 -5.82
N LEU A 102 -10.95 5.70 -5.56
CA LEU A 102 -11.50 4.65 -6.42
C LEU A 102 -13.02 4.69 -6.48
N ARG A 103 -13.70 4.88 -5.34
CA ARG A 103 -15.17 5.02 -5.28
C ARG A 103 -15.67 6.30 -5.96
N ALA A 104 -14.84 7.34 -6.03
CA ALA A 104 -15.12 8.55 -6.81
C ALA A 104 -14.89 8.37 -8.32
N GLY A 105 -14.46 7.18 -8.78
CA GLY A 105 -14.17 6.91 -10.19
C GLY A 105 -12.82 7.45 -10.65
N GLU A 106 -11.96 7.90 -9.74
CA GLU A 106 -10.60 8.31 -10.10
C GLU A 106 -9.80 7.08 -10.55
N ILE A 107 -9.33 7.11 -11.80
CA ILE A 107 -8.45 6.08 -12.35
C ILE A 107 -7.01 6.55 -12.14
N PRO A 108 -6.20 5.86 -11.29
CA PRO A 108 -4.82 6.24 -11.08
C PRO A 108 -4.04 6.13 -12.38
N GLU A 109 -3.32 7.18 -12.74
CA GLU A 109 -2.42 7.18 -13.89
C GLU A 109 -1.19 6.31 -13.58
N VAL A 110 -0.93 5.30 -14.42
CA VAL A 110 0.21 4.39 -14.25
C VAL A 110 1.16 4.59 -15.43
N PHE A 111 2.35 5.08 -15.15
CA PHE A 111 3.38 5.27 -16.17
C PHE A 111 4.30 4.05 -16.26
N PRO A 112 4.51 3.48 -17.47
CA PRO A 112 5.44 2.37 -17.64
C PRO A 112 6.92 2.82 -17.64
N TYR A 113 7.20 4.11 -17.41
CA TYR A 113 8.52 4.74 -17.44
C TYR A 113 8.76 5.62 -16.19
N LYS A 114 10.03 5.94 -15.92
CA LYS A 114 10.40 6.83 -14.81
C LYS A 114 10.00 8.28 -15.09
N ALA A 115 9.73 9.04 -14.03
CA ALA A 115 9.26 10.42 -14.12
C ALA A 115 10.17 11.34 -14.95
N GLU A 116 11.49 11.11 -14.95
CA GLU A 116 12.45 11.95 -15.69
C GLU A 116 12.32 11.81 -17.22
N ARG A 117 11.60 10.78 -17.69
CA ARG A 117 11.30 10.58 -19.12
C ARG A 117 9.96 11.20 -19.53
N ARG A 118 9.20 11.79 -18.60
CA ARG A 118 7.93 12.46 -18.91
C ARG A 118 8.23 13.74 -19.69
N LEU A 119 7.65 13.87 -20.88
CA LEU A 119 7.74 15.12 -21.65
C LEU A 119 7.00 16.21 -20.88
N SER A 120 7.67 17.30 -20.52
CA SER A 120 7.04 18.45 -19.87
C SER A 120 6.24 19.24 -20.91
N SER A 121 5.07 19.75 -20.50
CA SER A 121 4.12 20.48 -21.36
C SER A 121 4.65 21.83 -21.88
N SER A 122 5.92 22.17 -21.67
CA SER A 122 6.51 23.45 -22.12
C SER A 122 6.68 23.55 -23.64
N LEU A 123 6.42 22.47 -24.40
CA LEU A 123 6.48 22.46 -25.87
C LEU A 123 5.16 22.85 -26.56
N ALA A 124 4.06 23.05 -25.80
CA ALA A 124 2.76 23.39 -26.38
C ALA A 124 2.61 24.88 -26.77
N SER A 125 3.55 25.76 -26.43
CA SER A 125 3.46 27.21 -26.74
C SER A 125 4.11 27.63 -28.07
N ILE A 126 4.61 26.71 -28.89
CA ILE A 126 5.27 27.06 -30.17
C ILE A 126 4.35 26.89 -31.40
N ALA A 127 3.14 26.36 -31.27
CA ALA A 127 2.22 26.16 -32.40
C ALA A 127 1.19 27.30 -32.59
N GLY A 128 1.57 28.54 -32.27
CA GLY A 128 0.74 29.74 -32.44
C GLY A 128 1.51 30.86 -33.14
N CYS A 129 2.12 30.56 -34.29
CA CYS A 129 2.79 31.56 -35.12
C CYS A 129 2.51 31.26 -36.60
N THR A 130 1.41 31.83 -37.10
CA THR A 130 1.17 32.47 -38.42
C THR A 130 -0.32 32.51 -38.70
#